data_AF-A0A1V0M5F7-F1
#
_entry.id   AF-A0A1V0M5F7-F1
#
_cell.length_a   1.000
_cell.length_b   1.000
_cell.length_c   1.000
_cell.angle_alpha   90.00
_cell.angle_beta   90.00
_cell.angle_gamma   90.00
#
_symmetry.space_group_name_H-M   'P 1'
#
loop_
_entity.id
_entity.type
_entity.pdbx_description
1 polymer ?
#
loop_
_entity_poly.entity_id
_entity_poly.type
_entity_poly.pdbx_seq_one_letter_code
_entity_poly.pdbx_strand_id
1 'polypeptide(L)' 'MRKTANLTQEQLGFEAGLDRTYISVLERGERSPTLDTIVSLSDVFGLSVLELASHIQSQLDEMHDNQDSSRSP' A
#
# COMPACT_ATOMS: atom_id res chain seq x y z
N MET A 1 -3.71 -1.78 -4.37
CA MET A 1 -2.74 -2.00 -5.46
C MET A 1 -2.47 -3.48 -5.72
N ARG A 2 -1.94 -4.28 -4.75
CA ARG A 2 -1.66 -5.71 -4.97
C ARG A 2 -2.77 -6.51 -5.67
N LYS A 3 -4.01 -6.39 -5.17
CA LYS A 3 -5.17 -7.09 -5.76
C LYS A 3 -5.44 -6.67 -7.20
N THR A 4 -5.31 -5.38 -7.52
CA THR A 4 -5.44 -4.84 -8.87
C THR A 4 -4.34 -5.35 -9.81
N ALA A 5 -3.14 -5.57 -9.27
CA ALA A 5 -2.03 -6.21 -9.98
C ALA A 5 -2.16 -7.75 -10.08
N ASN A 6 -3.25 -8.35 -9.57
CA ASN A 6 -3.49 -9.79 -9.55
C ASN A 6 -2.39 -10.63 -8.86
N LEU A 7 -1.65 -10.04 -7.93
CA LEU A 7 -0.61 -10.72 -7.18
C LEU A 7 -1.16 -11.33 -5.88
N THR A 8 -0.70 -12.52 -5.50
CA THR A 8 -0.85 -13.03 -4.12
C THR A 8 0.11 -12.30 -3.18
N GLN A 9 -0.09 -12.43 -1.85
CA GLN A 9 0.86 -11.87 -0.87
C GLN A 9 2.24 -12.51 -1.00
N GLU A 10 2.30 -13.79 -1.38
CA GLU A 10 3.55 -14.52 -1.58
C GLU A 10 4.28 -14.02 -2.82
N GLN A 11 3.56 -13.82 -3.93
CA GLN A 11 4.14 -13.24 -5.16
C GLN A 11 4.66 -11.83 -4.93
N LEU A 12 3.88 -10.96 -4.27
CA LEU A 12 4.33 -9.61 -3.95
C LEU A 12 5.57 -9.62 -3.05
N GLY A 13 5.60 -10.51 -2.05
CA GLY A 13 6.77 -10.66 -1.19
C GLY A 13 8.00 -11.07 -1.99
N PHE A 14 7.87 -12.11 -2.83
CA PHE A 14 8.95 -12.58 -3.69
C PHE A 14 9.48 -11.48 -4.63
N GLU A 15 8.58 -10.78 -5.33
CA GLU A 15 8.96 -9.71 -6.28
C GLU A 15 9.59 -8.50 -5.58
N ALA A 16 9.13 -8.15 -4.37
CA ALA A 16 9.67 -7.03 -3.59
C ALA A 16 10.91 -7.38 -2.75
N GLY A 17 11.33 -8.65 -2.72
CA GLY A 17 12.39 -9.13 -1.83
C GLY A 17 12.00 -9.10 -0.34
N LEU A 18 10.72 -9.27 -0.04
CA LEU A 18 10.13 -9.20 1.31
C LEU A 18 9.51 -10.54 1.73
N ASP A 19 9.50 -10.81 3.03
CA ASP A 19 8.79 -11.99 3.54
C ASP A 19 7.28 -11.84 3.37
N ARG A 20 6.59 -12.91 2.92
CA ARG A 20 5.13 -12.96 2.81
C ARG A 20 4.42 -12.52 4.09
N THR A 21 4.96 -12.89 5.26
CA THR A 21 4.42 -12.50 6.57
C THR A 21 4.56 -10.99 6.79
N TYR A 22 5.65 -10.38 6.34
CA TYR A 22 5.82 -8.93 6.38
C TYR A 22 4.81 -8.22 5.48
N ILE A 23 4.58 -8.70 4.25
CA ILE A 23 3.50 -8.21 3.38
C ILE A 23 2.15 -8.30 4.09
N SER A 24 1.88 -9.42 4.75
CA SER A 24 0.63 -9.64 5.49
C SER A 24 0.43 -8.61 6.61
N VAL A 25 1.47 -8.32 7.37
CA VAL A 25 1.48 -7.32 8.44
C VAL A 25 1.26 -5.91 7.89
N LEU A 26 1.91 -5.57 6.76
CA LEU A 26 1.73 -4.28 6.09
C LEU A 26 0.29 -4.09 5.60
N GLU A 27 -0.31 -5.11 4.96
CA GLU A 27 -1.69 -5.01 4.45
C GLU A 27 -2.74 -4.88 5.56
N ARG A 28 -2.42 -5.29 6.79
CA ARG A 28 -3.29 -5.09 7.96
C ARG A 28 -3.03 -3.77 8.69
N GLY A 29 -2.03 -2.99 8.27
CA GLY A 29 -1.65 -1.73 8.93
C GLY A 29 -0.99 -1.92 10.29
N GLU A 30 -0.51 -3.13 10.60
CA GLU A 30 0.11 -3.45 11.91
C GLU A 30 1.55 -2.91 12.03
N ARG A 31 2.20 -2.59 10.91
CA ARG A 31 3.50 -1.93 10.87
C ARG A 31 3.58 -0.92 9.73
N SER A 32 4.38 0.12 9.94
CA SER A 32 4.77 1.03 8.89
C SER A 32 5.90 0.43 8.04
N PRO A 33 5.85 0.60 6.70
CA PRO A 33 6.96 0.22 5.83
C PRO A 33 8.18 1.13 6.06
N THR A 34 9.39 0.60 5.86
CA THR A 34 10.60 1.44 5.76
C THR A 34 10.64 2.16 4.41
N LEU A 35 11.55 3.13 4.25
CA LEU A 35 11.77 3.76 2.94
C LEU A 35 12.20 2.72 1.89
N ASP A 36 13.11 1.81 2.25
CA ASP A 36 13.54 0.72 1.35
C ASP A 36 12.36 -0.17 0.93
N THR A 37 11.44 -0.44 1.86
CA THR A 37 10.21 -1.20 1.56
C THR A 37 9.34 -0.46 0.55
N ILE A 38 9.20 0.87 0.69
CA ILE A 38 8.42 1.70 -0.24
C ILE A 38 9.06 1.68 -1.63
N VAL A 39 10.40 1.78 -1.71
CA VAL A 39 11.15 1.71 -2.97
C VAL A 39 10.97 0.34 -3.63
N SER A 40 11.15 -0.76 -2.89
CA SER A 40 10.93 -2.11 -3.44
C SER A 40 9.51 -2.30 -3.95
N LEU A 41 8.50 -1.82 -3.22
CA LEU A 41 7.11 -1.94 -3.64
C LEU A 41 6.80 -1.05 -4.86
N SER A 42 7.40 0.14 -4.95
CA SER A 42 7.22 1.01 -6.11
C SER A 42 7.77 0.35 -7.38
N ASP A 43 8.93 -0.30 -7.28
CA ASP A 43 9.55 -1.03 -8.39
C ASP A 43 8.64 -2.17 -8.87
N VAL A 44 8.06 -2.96 -7.96
CA VAL A 44 7.13 -4.05 -8.30
C VAL A 44 5.90 -3.53 -9.05
N PHE A 45 5.36 -2.38 -8.63
CA PHE A 45 4.18 -1.80 -9.27
C PHE A 45 4.51 -0.98 -10.53
N GLY A 46 5.79 -0.86 -10.90
CA GLY A 46 6.21 -0.03 -12.04
C GLY A 46 5.93 1.46 -11.83
N LEU A 47 5.98 1.91 -10.57
CA LEU A 47 5.74 3.28 -10.16
C LEU A 47 7.02 3.89 -9.61
N SER A 48 7.16 5.20 -9.75
CA SER A 48 8.06 5.97 -8.89
C SER A 48 7.52 6.04 -7.46
N VAL A 49 8.41 6.29 -6.50
CA VAL A 49 8.02 6.54 -5.11
C VAL A 49 7.02 7.70 -4.99
N LEU A 50 7.14 8.73 -5.83
CA LEU A 50 6.23 9.88 -5.82
C LEU A 50 4.82 9.51 -6.30
N GLU A 51 4.71 8.69 -7.35
CA GLU A 51 3.41 8.18 -7.82
C GLU A 51 2.78 7.29 -6.76
N LEU A 52 3.56 6.39 -6.14
CA LEU A 52 3.08 5.57 -5.03
C LEU A 52 2.59 6.41 -3.85
N ALA A 53 3.32 7.46 -3.47
CA ALA A 53 2.92 8.40 -2.42
C ALA A 53 1.63 9.15 -2.79
N SER A 54 1.48 9.56 -4.05
CA SER A 54 0.28 10.24 -4.55
C SER A 54 -0.95 9.34 -4.45
N HIS A 55 -0.82 8.04 -4.78
CA HIS A 55 -1.90 7.06 -4.59
C HIS A 55 -2.29 6.89 -3.12
N ILE A 56 -1.31 6.90 -2.20
CA ILE A 56 -1.57 6.82 -0.76
C ILE A 56 -2.31 8.08 -0.28
N GLN A 57 -1.86 9.27 -0.71
CA GLN A 57 -2.51 10.53 -0.36
C GLN A 57 -3.98 10.56 -0.81
N SER A 58 -4.26 10.18 -2.06
CA SER A 58 -5.63 10.12 -2.60
C SER A 58 -6.53 9.21 -1.76
N GLN A 59 -6.04 8.04 -1.32
CA GLN A 59 -6.83 7.14 -0.46
C GLN A 59 -7.08 7.72 0.93
N LEU A 60 -6.12 8.45 1.50
CA LEU A 60 -6.29 9.11 2.80
C LEU A 60 -7.34 10.22 2.71
N ASP A 61 -7.31 11.01 1.64
CA ASP A 61 -8.29 12.08 1.40
C ASP A 61 -9.71 11.49 1.25
N GLU A 62 -9.86 10.42 0.45
CA GLU A 62 -11.13 9.69 0.32
C GLU A 62 -11.62 9.14 1.68
N MET A 63 -10.73 8.62 2.52
CA MET A 63 -11.10 8.14 3.85
C MET A 63 -11.57 9.28 4.77
N HIS A 64 -10.96 10.46 4.69
CA HIS A 64 -11.37 11.63 5.48
C HIS A 64 -12.74 12.17 5.04
N ASP A 65 -12.99 12.28 3.74
CA ASP A 65 -14.28 12.77 3.21
C ASP A 65 -15.46 11.87 3.58
N ASN A 66 -15.23 10.54 3.62
CA ASN A 66 -16.23 9.57 4.04
C ASN A 66 -16.56 9.63 5.56
N GLN A 67 -15.61 10.06 6.38
CA GLN A 67 -15.79 10.21 7.84
C GLN A 67 -16.57 11.49 8.19
N ASP A 68 -16.41 12.57 7.42
CA ASP A 68 -17.20 13.80 7.59
C ASP A 68 -18.64 13.64 7.08
N SER A 69 -18.84 12.87 6.01
CA SER A 69 -20.18 12.58 5.46
C SER A 69 -21.02 11.70 6.40
N SER A 70 -20.39 10.89 7.26
CA SER A 70 -21.05 10.02 8.25
C SER A 70 -21.26 10.67 9.62
N ARG A 71 -20.84 11.94 9.79
CA ARG A 71 -21.06 12.77 10.99
C ARG A 71 -22.21 13.78 10.85
N SER A 72 -22.89 13.82 9.71
CA SER A 72 -24.12 14.61 9.56
C SER A 72 -25.31 13.85 10.17
N PRO A 73 -26.14 14.49 11.03
CA PRO A 73 -27.25 13.85 11.73
C PRO A 73 -28.40 13.43 10.81
#